data_AF-A0A1V2LSU5-F1
#
_entry.id   AF-A0A1V2LSU5-F1
#
_cell.length_a   1.000
_cell.length_b   1.000
_cell.length_c   1.000
_cell.angle_alpha   90.00
_cell.angle_beta   90.00
_cell.angle_gamma   90.00
#
_symmetry.space_group_name_H-M   'P 1'
#
loop_
_entity.id
_entity.type
_entity.pdbx_description
1 polymer ?
#
loop_
_entity_poly.entity_id
_entity_poly.type
_entity_poly.pdbx_seq_one_letter_code
_entity_poly.pdbx_strand_id
1 'polypeptide(L)'
;MSQRASLLKLSTQLSNKLAKLNTNDSPELREEINQLLVTFEKNANNQRFKDELYRHKQDFKRITSHYDAIIARNQLLNESFQDDEAEQHYSTTNESAYLDERVRVQNQHSIMDQLLTQVAETRDEMLRQRKVLDGLAGRMEGIILKMPGLNVLLTKIDARHRRQAIVLTTVSLICLIILWFTTSKSTTKQNKKRMTSTIPEKQSVIIFEETGGPEVLKYKTDYPVPSISDDEILVKNKYSGINFIEYYFREGVYPISLPHIPGSEASGEVVAVGRNIKDYKVGDKIAYLGFDNFAQFTKVNPTYVHVVNLGGDATDEQLKLYAAVLAQGLTGVVFIKDAYDVQKDDYILVTAAAGGVGLILVQLLSKLKKAHVVAVASSDDKLAKAKDNGAEYLLNSSKLSYDEIADEVLKLTNGNGVQCVFDSIGKDAIDMSIKVAAKKGTIVNYGIASGEIESFEISRLQAKNIKLVKPNLFTYIEEQPVFDHYTKSLFGLIDSKLLNVDISKVYPLKDYKEAAIAMEARKTTGKLVLQIPQ
;
A
#
# COMPACT_ATOMS: atom_id res chain seq x y z
N MET A 1 18.96 -8.85 30.09
CA MET A 1 19.43 -10.24 29.89
C MET A 1 18.30 -11.28 29.97
N SER A 2 17.25 -11.13 30.80
CA SER A 2 16.23 -12.19 30.98
C SER A 2 15.30 -12.43 29.78
N GLN A 3 14.88 -11.40 29.03
CA GLN A 3 14.06 -11.57 27.82
C GLN A 3 14.80 -12.28 26.68
N ARG A 4 16.09 -11.96 26.48
CA ARG A 4 16.92 -12.57 25.42
C ARG A 4 17.21 -14.05 25.69
N ALA A 5 17.50 -14.41 26.95
CA ALA A 5 17.67 -15.80 27.35
C ALA A 5 16.36 -16.61 27.22
N SER A 6 15.22 -15.97 27.51
CA SER A 6 13.89 -16.57 27.33
C SER A 6 13.59 -16.87 25.85
N LEU A 7 13.85 -15.93 24.95
CA LEU A 7 13.68 -16.12 23.50
C LEU A 7 14.60 -17.20 22.94
N LEU A 8 15.86 -17.25 23.36
CA LEU A 8 16.81 -18.29 22.90
C LEU A 8 16.36 -19.69 23.34
N LYS A 9 15.79 -19.81 24.55
CA LYS A 9 15.23 -21.05 25.08
C LYS A 9 13.99 -21.50 24.29
N LEU A 10 13.07 -20.59 24.00
CA LEU A 10 11.87 -20.86 23.19
C LEU A 10 12.23 -21.24 21.74
N SER A 11 13.19 -20.55 21.12
CA SER A 11 13.68 -20.87 19.77
C SER A 11 14.28 -22.29 19.72
N THR A 12 15.09 -22.65 20.73
CA THR A 12 15.67 -24.00 20.84
C THR A 12 14.60 -25.09 21.00
N GLN A 13 13.56 -24.82 21.81
CA GLN A 13 12.44 -25.74 21.99
C GLN A 13 11.64 -25.94 20.69
N LEU A 14 11.40 -24.86 19.94
CA LEU A 14 10.67 -24.89 18.67
C LEU A 14 11.45 -25.70 17.62
N SER A 15 12.75 -25.45 17.45
CA SER A 15 13.59 -26.21 16.50
C SER A 15 13.64 -27.71 16.83
N ASN A 16 13.72 -28.08 18.11
CA ASN A 16 13.74 -29.49 18.52
C ASN A 16 12.40 -30.21 18.30
N LYS A 17 11.27 -29.50 18.42
CA LYS A 17 9.94 -30.08 18.13
C LYS A 17 9.66 -30.19 16.63
N LEU A 18 10.07 -29.18 15.86
CA LEU A 18 10.02 -29.23 14.39
C LEU A 18 10.85 -30.41 13.82
N ALA A 19 12.01 -30.70 14.41
CA ALA A 19 12.83 -31.84 14.04
C ALA A 19 12.13 -33.20 14.26
N LYS A 20 11.21 -33.30 15.23
CA LYS A 20 10.45 -34.53 15.53
C LYS A 20 9.21 -34.70 14.66
N LEU A 21 8.66 -33.60 14.13
CA LEU A 21 7.50 -33.63 13.25
C LEU A 21 7.78 -34.35 11.92
N ASN A 22 9.05 -34.39 11.50
CA ASN A 22 9.51 -35.14 10.32
C ASN A 22 9.59 -36.67 10.56
N THR A 23 9.31 -37.13 11.78
CA THR A 23 9.49 -38.54 12.20
C THR A 23 8.27 -39.17 12.88
N ASN A 24 7.33 -38.38 13.39
CA ASN A 24 6.08 -38.86 13.98
C ASN A 24 4.98 -37.81 13.77
N ASP A 25 3.89 -38.23 13.11
CA ASP A 25 2.74 -37.39 12.77
C ASP A 25 1.68 -37.52 13.89
N SER A 26 1.86 -36.79 15.00
CA SER A 26 0.85 -36.71 16.09
C SER A 26 0.19 -35.32 16.12
N PRO A 27 -1.15 -35.22 16.13
CA PRO A 27 -1.91 -33.98 16.31
C PRO A 27 -1.51 -33.19 17.57
N GLU A 28 -1.08 -33.88 18.63
CA GLU A 28 -0.66 -33.28 19.89
C GLU A 28 0.64 -32.49 19.72
N LEU A 29 1.56 -32.98 18.87
CA LEU A 29 2.82 -32.31 18.57
C LEU A 29 2.61 -31.00 17.79
N ARG A 30 1.60 -30.96 16.92
CA ARG A 30 1.20 -29.76 16.16
C ARG A 30 0.62 -28.69 17.08
N GLU A 31 -0.21 -29.08 18.03
CA GLU A 31 -0.80 -28.17 19.01
C GLU A 31 0.27 -27.57 19.94
N GLU A 32 1.23 -28.38 20.39
CA GLU A 32 2.35 -27.90 21.20
C GLU A 32 3.26 -26.91 20.46
N ILE A 33 3.45 -27.09 19.15
CA ILE A 33 4.22 -26.16 18.31
C ILE A 33 3.47 -24.84 18.14
N ASN A 34 2.15 -24.89 17.92
CA ASN A 34 1.32 -23.70 17.84
C ASN A 34 1.38 -22.87 19.13
N GLN A 35 1.33 -23.51 20.30
CA GLN A 35 1.44 -22.81 21.59
C GLN A 35 2.82 -22.18 21.81
N LEU A 36 3.90 -22.84 21.37
CA LEU A 36 5.26 -22.27 21.42
C LEU A 36 5.41 -21.07 20.49
N LEU A 37 4.82 -21.11 19.29
CA LEU A 37 4.83 -19.99 18.34
C LEU A 37 4.11 -18.76 18.92
N VAL A 38 2.93 -18.94 19.50
CA VAL A 38 2.17 -17.85 20.16
C VAL A 38 2.95 -17.25 21.33
N THR A 39 3.65 -18.09 22.10
CA THR A 39 4.47 -17.64 23.24
C THR A 39 5.74 -16.91 22.77
N PHE A 40 6.29 -17.30 21.63
CA PHE A 40 7.43 -16.64 21.00
C PHE A 40 7.04 -15.27 20.41
N GLU A 41 5.89 -15.18 19.73
CA GLU A 41 5.31 -13.94 19.19
C GLU A 41 5.13 -12.86 20.27
N LYS A 42 4.62 -13.24 21.45
CA LYS A 42 4.43 -12.31 22.58
C LYS A 42 5.73 -11.73 23.14
N ASN A 43 6.86 -12.42 22.95
CA ASN A 43 8.14 -12.04 23.54
C ASN A 43 9.11 -11.37 22.55
N ALA A 44 8.83 -11.38 21.25
CA ALA A 44 9.69 -10.79 20.23
C ALA A 44 9.40 -9.29 20.04
N ASN A 45 10.38 -8.41 20.28
CA ASN A 45 10.27 -6.95 20.07
C ASN A 45 10.97 -6.44 18.80
N ASN A 46 11.49 -7.33 17.95
CA ASN A 46 12.19 -6.95 16.71
C ASN A 46 11.29 -7.23 15.49
N GLN A 47 10.90 -6.16 14.79
CA GLN A 47 9.95 -6.20 13.67
C GLN A 47 10.40 -7.15 12.55
N ARG A 48 11.70 -7.18 12.24
CA ARG A 48 12.26 -8.05 11.20
C ARG A 48 12.07 -9.55 11.51
N PHE A 49 12.16 -9.92 12.79
CA PHE A 49 11.88 -11.29 13.23
C PHE A 49 10.39 -11.61 13.22
N LYS A 50 9.51 -10.63 13.47
CA LYS A 50 8.05 -10.81 13.35
C LYS A 50 7.65 -11.06 11.90
N ASP A 51 8.26 -10.34 10.95
CA ASP A 51 7.98 -10.46 9.53
C ASP A 51 8.47 -11.79 8.93
N GLU A 52 9.60 -12.32 9.41
CA GLU A 52 10.06 -13.68 9.05
C GLU A 52 9.20 -14.77 9.69
N LEU A 53 8.81 -14.60 10.96
CA LEU A 53 7.92 -15.55 11.63
C LEU A 53 6.53 -15.60 10.97
N TYR A 54 6.03 -14.44 10.55
CA TYR A 54 4.78 -14.33 9.80
C TYR A 54 4.84 -15.07 8.47
N ARG A 55 5.95 -14.93 7.72
CA ARG A 55 6.18 -15.68 6.48
C ARG A 55 6.20 -17.19 6.71
N HIS A 56 6.97 -17.66 7.69
CA HIS A 56 7.00 -19.09 8.03
C HIS A 56 5.65 -19.64 8.51
N LYS A 57 4.83 -18.83 9.18
CA LYS A 57 3.46 -19.21 9.60
C LYS A 57 2.52 -19.36 8.39
N GLN A 58 2.66 -18.51 7.38
CA GLN A 58 1.90 -18.62 6.13
C GLN A 58 2.33 -19.85 5.33
N ASP A 59 3.65 -20.10 5.25
CA ASP A 59 4.18 -21.30 4.58
C ASP A 59 3.70 -22.58 5.26
N PHE A 60 3.71 -22.62 6.61
CA PHE A 60 3.23 -23.77 7.37
C PHE A 60 1.71 -24.01 7.18
N LYS A 61 0.90 -22.94 7.18
CA LYS A 61 -0.54 -23.05 6.87
C LYS A 61 -0.75 -23.63 5.47
N ARG A 62 -0.03 -23.12 4.47
CA ARG A 62 -0.11 -23.60 3.09
C ARG A 62 0.26 -25.07 2.96
N ILE A 63 1.33 -25.51 3.63
CA ILE A 63 1.77 -26.91 3.64
C ILE A 63 0.71 -27.79 4.33
N THR A 64 0.17 -27.36 5.46
CA THR A 64 -0.84 -28.13 6.22
C THR A 64 -2.12 -28.29 5.41
N SER A 65 -2.62 -27.22 4.79
CA SER A 65 -3.80 -27.29 3.92
C SER A 65 -3.60 -28.18 2.70
N HIS A 66 -2.39 -28.22 2.13
CA HIS A 66 -2.08 -29.12 1.03
C HIS A 66 -2.04 -30.59 1.48
N TYR A 67 -1.50 -30.85 2.67
CA TYR A 67 -1.48 -32.18 3.28
C TYR A 67 -2.90 -32.67 3.64
N ASP A 68 -3.74 -31.81 4.20
CA ASP A 68 -5.14 -32.12 4.51
C ASP A 68 -5.95 -32.43 3.25
N ALA A 69 -5.69 -31.71 2.14
CA ALA A 69 -6.29 -32.00 0.84
C ALA A 69 -5.85 -33.37 0.27
N ILE A 70 -4.61 -33.77 0.52
CA ILE A 70 -4.08 -35.09 0.13
C ILE A 70 -4.71 -36.20 0.99
N ILE A 71 -4.86 -36.00 2.30
CA ILE A 71 -5.53 -36.96 3.20
C ILE A 71 -6.99 -37.14 2.79
N ALA A 72 -7.73 -36.03 2.59
CA ALA A 72 -9.11 -36.08 2.14
C ALA A 72 -9.25 -36.82 0.79
N ARG A 73 -8.29 -36.64 -0.12
CA ARG A 73 -8.27 -37.32 -1.41
C ARG A 73 -7.90 -38.80 -1.32
N ASN A 74 -7.00 -39.18 -0.42
CA ASN A 74 -6.70 -40.58 -0.14
C ASN A 74 -7.85 -41.29 0.58
N GLN A 75 -8.62 -40.58 1.42
CA GLN A 75 -9.86 -41.10 2.01
C GLN A 75 -10.92 -41.34 0.94
N LEU A 76 -11.13 -40.38 0.03
CA LEU A 76 -12.03 -40.56 -1.12
C LEU A 76 -11.60 -41.70 -2.06
N LEU A 77 -10.29 -41.87 -2.27
CA LEU A 77 -9.75 -42.99 -3.03
C LEU A 77 -10.00 -44.33 -2.32
N ASN A 78 -9.75 -44.42 -1.01
CA ASN A 78 -10.05 -45.62 -0.23
C ASN A 78 -11.55 -45.95 -0.15
N GLU A 79 -12.41 -44.93 -0.11
CA GLU A 79 -13.87 -45.10 -0.20
C GLU A 79 -14.28 -45.61 -1.60
N SER A 80 -13.65 -45.11 -2.68
CA SER A 80 -13.87 -45.65 -4.03
C SER A 80 -13.35 -47.09 -4.21
N PHE A 81 -12.28 -47.47 -3.50
CA PHE A 81 -11.78 -48.86 -3.48
C PHE A 81 -12.64 -49.81 -2.63
N GLN A 82 -13.50 -49.30 -1.75
CA GLN A 82 -14.49 -50.12 -1.02
C GLN A 82 -15.80 -50.33 -1.81
N ASP A 83 -16.10 -49.46 -2.77
CA ASP A 83 -17.23 -49.64 -3.71
C ASP A 83 -16.87 -50.55 -4.92
N ASP A 84 -15.58 -50.77 -5.19
CA ASP A 84 -15.08 -51.59 -6.31
C ASP A 84 -15.00 -53.11 -6.02
N GLU A 85 -15.49 -53.60 -4.86
CA GLU A 85 -15.70 -55.05 -4.64
C GLU A 85 -16.95 -55.60 -5.36
N ALA A 86 -17.66 -54.77 -6.13
CA ALA A 86 -18.75 -55.19 -7.00
C ALA A 86 -18.34 -55.18 -8.49
N GLU A 87 -18.18 -56.39 -9.02
CA GLU A 87 -18.30 -56.79 -10.43
C GLU A 87 -17.10 -56.65 -11.38
N GLN A 88 -16.46 -57.82 -11.54
CA GLN A 88 -15.82 -58.31 -12.76
C GLN A 88 -16.52 -57.87 -14.05
N HIS A 89 -15.92 -56.94 -14.79
CA HIS A 89 -15.85 -56.91 -16.26
C HIS A 89 -15.26 -55.56 -16.66
N TYR A 90 -14.03 -55.48 -17.16
CA TYR A 90 -13.74 -54.53 -18.26
C TYR A 90 -12.46 -54.91 -19.03
N SER A 91 -12.66 -54.85 -20.34
CA SER A 91 -11.76 -55.14 -21.45
C SER A 91 -10.64 -54.09 -21.60
N THR A 92 -9.59 -54.50 -22.32
CA THR A 92 -8.34 -53.86 -22.81
C THR A 92 -8.43 -52.45 -23.42
N THR A 93 -9.26 -51.54 -22.89
CA THR A 93 -9.48 -50.19 -23.47
C THR A 93 -8.91 -49.05 -22.61
N ASN A 94 -8.33 -49.35 -21.44
CA ASN A 94 -7.87 -48.33 -20.47
C ASN A 94 -6.36 -48.31 -20.22
N GLU A 95 -5.55 -48.99 -21.04
CA GLU A 95 -4.09 -49.01 -20.87
C GLU A 95 -3.48 -47.60 -21.00
N SER A 96 -4.06 -46.74 -21.84
CA SER A 96 -3.69 -45.33 -21.99
C SER A 96 -4.04 -44.48 -20.76
N ALA A 97 -5.21 -44.71 -20.15
CA ALA A 97 -5.63 -44.00 -18.94
C ALA A 97 -4.75 -44.37 -17.73
N TYR A 98 -4.35 -45.65 -17.64
CA TYR A 98 -3.37 -46.10 -16.64
C TYR A 98 -1.97 -45.54 -16.87
N LEU A 99 -1.53 -45.41 -18.13
CA LEU A 99 -0.25 -44.78 -18.46
C LEU A 99 -0.26 -43.28 -18.13
N ASP A 100 -1.34 -42.57 -18.46
CA ASP A 100 -1.52 -41.15 -18.14
C ASP A 100 -1.52 -40.91 -16.63
N GLU A 101 -2.21 -41.76 -15.86
CA GLU A 101 -2.23 -41.65 -14.41
C GLU A 101 -0.85 -41.97 -13.80
N ARG A 102 -0.12 -42.95 -14.35
CA ARG A 102 1.28 -43.21 -13.97
C ARG A 102 2.19 -42.02 -14.23
N VAL A 103 2.09 -41.39 -15.41
CA VAL A 103 2.86 -40.19 -15.75
C VAL A 103 2.49 -39.04 -14.82
N ARG A 104 1.22 -38.93 -14.43
CA ARG A 104 0.73 -37.94 -13.46
C ARG A 104 1.34 -38.15 -12.07
N VAL A 105 1.31 -39.38 -11.56
CA VAL A 105 1.91 -39.75 -10.27
C VAL A 105 3.42 -39.52 -10.29
N GLN A 106 4.10 -39.84 -11.39
CA GLN A 106 5.54 -39.64 -11.53
C GLN A 106 5.94 -38.16 -11.57
N ASN A 107 5.13 -37.31 -12.22
CA ASN A 107 5.30 -35.85 -12.17
C ASN A 107 5.04 -35.29 -10.76
N GLN A 108 4.07 -35.84 -10.02
CA GLN A 108 3.80 -35.45 -8.63
C GLN A 108 4.92 -35.85 -7.67
N HIS A 109 5.53 -37.02 -7.84
CA HIS A 109 6.73 -37.41 -7.10
C HIS A 109 7.92 -36.47 -7.39
N SER A 110 8.09 -36.05 -8.64
CA SER A 110 9.12 -35.05 -8.99
C SER A 110 8.90 -33.70 -8.31
N ILE A 111 7.64 -33.25 -8.19
CA ILE A 111 7.28 -32.03 -7.45
C ILE A 111 7.54 -32.20 -5.94
N MET A 112 7.24 -33.38 -5.38
CA MET A 112 7.53 -33.72 -3.99
C MET A 112 9.03 -33.63 -3.69
N ASP A 113 9.88 -34.18 -4.57
CA ASP A 113 11.33 -34.14 -4.42
C ASP A 113 11.88 -32.70 -4.51
N GLN A 114 11.31 -31.87 -5.39
CA GLN A 114 11.64 -30.44 -5.47
C GLN A 114 11.27 -29.69 -4.18
N LEU A 115 10.12 -30.00 -3.59
CA LEU A 115 9.68 -29.41 -2.32
C LEU A 115 10.54 -29.86 -1.14
N LEU A 116 10.89 -31.15 -1.06
CA LEU A 116 11.81 -31.67 -0.05
C LEU A 116 13.20 -31.03 -0.17
N THR A 117 13.64 -30.76 -1.39
CA THR A 117 14.89 -30.04 -1.67
C THR A 117 14.82 -28.59 -1.19
N GLN A 118 13.73 -27.86 -1.49
CA GLN A 118 13.52 -26.49 -0.97
C GLN A 118 13.46 -26.42 0.56
N VAL A 119 12.83 -27.42 1.19
CA VAL A 119 12.78 -27.53 2.66
C VAL A 119 14.18 -27.78 3.24
N ALA A 120 14.99 -28.62 2.60
CA ALA A 120 16.38 -28.86 2.98
C ALA A 120 17.26 -27.61 2.82
N GLU A 121 17.09 -26.87 1.71
CA GLU A 121 17.80 -25.61 1.46
C GLU A 121 17.44 -24.54 2.51
N THR A 122 16.15 -24.42 2.83
CA THR A 122 15.65 -23.49 3.86
C THR A 122 16.21 -23.84 5.25
N ARG A 123 16.30 -25.15 5.57
CA ARG A 123 16.94 -25.65 6.79
C ARG A 123 18.43 -25.27 6.85
N ASP A 124 19.16 -25.46 5.75
CA ASP A 124 20.59 -25.17 5.69
C ASP A 124 20.87 -23.66 5.80
N GLU A 125 19.99 -22.83 5.26
CA GLU A 125 20.06 -21.38 5.42
C GLU A 125 19.81 -20.96 6.88
N MET A 126 18.81 -21.54 7.54
CA MET A 126 18.56 -21.33 8.98
C MET A 126 19.76 -21.76 9.85
N LEU A 127 20.42 -22.88 9.52
CA LEU A 127 21.62 -23.34 10.22
C LEU A 127 22.83 -22.42 9.99
N ARG A 128 22.97 -21.84 8.79
CA ARG A 128 24.00 -20.82 8.50
C ARG A 128 23.76 -19.53 9.29
N GLN A 129 22.53 -19.04 9.34
CA GLN A 129 22.17 -17.85 10.09
C GLN A 129 22.39 -18.03 11.60
N ARG A 130 22.08 -19.22 12.14
CA ARG A 130 22.42 -19.60 13.52
C ARG A 130 23.93 -19.50 13.80
N LYS A 131 24.78 -20.04 12.91
CA LYS A 131 26.25 -19.93 13.05
C LYS A 131 26.74 -18.48 13.03
N VAL A 132 26.13 -17.61 12.21
CA VAL A 132 26.44 -16.18 12.17
C VAL A 132 26.07 -15.50 13.49
N LEU A 133 24.90 -15.83 14.04
CA LEU A 133 24.44 -15.31 15.33
C LEU A 133 25.31 -15.79 16.49
N ASP A 134 25.73 -17.06 16.50
CA ASP A 134 26.65 -17.62 17.48
C ASP A 134 28.03 -16.95 17.39
N GLY A 135 28.53 -16.67 16.18
CA GLY A 135 29.77 -15.94 15.95
C GLY A 135 29.72 -14.45 16.31
N LEU A 136 28.55 -13.81 16.23
CA LEU A 136 28.31 -12.45 16.74
C LEU A 136 28.23 -12.44 18.28
N ALA A 137 27.59 -13.45 18.87
CA ALA A 137 27.51 -13.62 20.32
C ALA A 137 28.89 -13.86 20.95
N GLY A 138 29.72 -14.72 20.35
CA GLY A 138 31.10 -14.95 20.80
C GLY A 138 32.00 -13.70 20.69
N ARG A 139 31.81 -12.89 19.63
CA ARG A 139 32.51 -11.59 19.51
C ARG A 139 32.05 -10.58 20.56
N MET A 140 30.75 -10.55 20.89
CA MET A 140 30.22 -9.71 21.97
C MET A 140 30.73 -10.17 23.34
N GLU A 141 30.76 -11.47 23.64
CA GLU A 141 31.35 -12.00 24.88
C GLU A 141 32.84 -11.69 24.99
N GLY A 142 33.59 -11.81 23.88
CA GLY A 142 35.00 -11.42 23.82
C GLY A 142 35.24 -9.92 24.04
N ILE A 143 34.32 -9.05 23.62
CA ILE A 143 34.37 -7.61 23.89
C ILE A 143 34.04 -7.33 25.37
N ILE A 144 33.06 -8.03 25.93
CA ILE A 144 32.64 -7.90 27.33
C ILE A 144 33.74 -8.39 28.29
N LEU A 145 34.44 -9.49 27.96
CA LEU A 145 35.57 -10.02 28.74
C LEU A 145 36.82 -9.13 28.68
N LYS A 146 36.96 -8.27 27.67
CA LYS A 146 38.09 -7.33 27.49
C LYS A 146 37.88 -5.95 28.14
N MET A 147 36.75 -5.72 28.82
CA MET A 147 36.47 -4.45 29.51
C MET A 147 36.38 -4.56 31.06
N PRO A 148 37.45 -4.95 31.78
CA PRO A 148 37.49 -4.78 33.22
C PRO A 148 37.85 -3.32 33.54
N GLY A 149 36.83 -2.45 33.67
CA GLY A 149 37.05 -1.05 34.07
C GLY A 149 35.81 -0.15 34.04
N LEU A 150 34.74 -0.55 33.32
CA LEU A 150 33.55 0.28 33.14
C LEU A 150 32.78 0.52 34.45
N ASN A 151 32.76 -0.46 35.37
CA ASN A 151 32.09 -0.32 36.67
C ASN A 151 32.80 0.70 37.61
N VAL A 152 34.10 0.92 37.43
CA VAL A 152 34.87 1.92 38.22
C VAL A 152 34.67 3.34 37.67
N LEU A 153 34.37 3.47 36.38
CA LEU A 153 34.06 4.75 35.73
C LEU A 153 32.64 5.23 36.05
N LEU A 154 31.66 4.32 36.09
CA LEU A 154 30.27 4.64 36.41
C LEU A 154 30.10 5.14 37.87
N THR A 155 30.83 4.55 38.82
CA THR A 155 30.81 4.99 40.22
C THR A 155 31.45 6.37 40.44
N LYS A 156 32.42 6.77 39.61
CA LYS A 156 33.00 8.13 39.65
C LYS A 156 32.09 9.18 38.99
N ILE A 157 31.27 8.79 38.02
CA ILE A 157 30.32 9.68 37.32
C ILE A 157 29.14 10.04 38.25
N ASP A 158 28.60 9.08 39.01
CA ASP A 158 27.49 9.33 39.96
C ASP A 158 27.85 10.31 41.08
N ALA A 159 29.10 10.27 41.58
CA ALA A 159 29.56 11.20 42.61
C ALA A 159 29.70 12.65 42.09
N ARG A 160 29.96 12.83 40.79
CA ARG A 160 30.14 14.15 40.16
C ARG A 160 28.79 14.79 39.83
N HIS A 161 27.78 14.00 39.45
CA HIS A 161 26.42 14.49 39.19
C HIS A 161 25.70 14.99 40.46
N ARG A 162 25.93 14.37 41.64
CA ARG A 162 25.32 14.84 42.90
C ARG A 162 25.82 16.22 43.34
N ARG A 163 27.09 16.56 43.09
CA ARG A 163 27.63 17.89 43.40
C ARG A 163 27.11 18.98 42.46
N GLN A 164 26.94 18.66 41.17
CA GLN A 164 26.42 19.60 40.18
C GLN A 164 24.94 19.91 40.40
N ALA A 165 24.13 18.93 40.81
CA ALA A 165 22.71 19.14 41.11
C ALA A 165 22.48 20.12 42.29
N ILE A 166 23.32 20.06 43.33
CA ILE A 166 23.24 20.97 44.50
C ILE A 166 23.61 22.41 44.11
N VAL A 167 24.66 22.59 43.28
CA VAL A 167 25.04 23.93 42.80
C VAL A 167 23.96 24.52 41.88
N LEU A 168 23.39 23.73 40.97
CA LEU A 168 22.36 24.20 40.03
C LEU A 168 21.05 24.60 40.73
N THR A 169 20.67 23.87 41.78
CA THR A 169 19.48 24.19 42.60
C THR A 169 19.68 25.46 43.41
N THR A 170 20.88 25.69 43.95
CA THR A 170 21.21 26.91 44.69
C THR A 170 21.21 28.14 43.77
N VAL A 171 21.78 28.02 42.56
CA VAL A 171 21.78 29.10 41.55
C VAL A 171 20.37 29.39 41.04
N SER A 172 19.55 28.37 40.82
CA SER A 172 18.16 28.55 40.38
C SER A 172 17.30 29.28 41.42
N LEU A 173 17.53 29.01 42.72
CA LEU A 173 16.82 29.69 43.81
C LEU A 173 17.20 31.17 43.90
N ILE A 174 18.49 31.50 43.71
CA ILE A 174 18.98 32.89 43.69
C ILE A 174 18.41 33.64 42.46
N CYS A 175 18.37 33.00 41.29
CA CYS A 175 17.76 33.57 40.09
C CYS A 175 16.26 33.84 40.25
N LEU A 176 15.52 32.95 40.93
CA LEU A 176 14.09 33.15 41.22
C LEU A 176 13.85 34.31 42.20
N ILE A 177 14.71 34.48 43.20
CA ILE A 177 14.64 35.63 44.13
C ILE A 177 14.91 36.94 43.39
N ILE A 178 15.91 36.96 42.47
CA ILE A 178 16.21 38.15 41.66
C ILE A 178 15.06 38.46 40.68
N LEU A 179 14.47 37.43 40.04
CA LEU A 179 13.29 37.58 39.17
C LEU A 179 12.06 38.09 39.91
N TRP A 180 11.88 37.69 41.17
CA TRP A 180 10.78 38.19 42.00
C TRP A 180 10.97 39.68 42.36
N PHE A 181 12.20 40.11 42.63
CA PHE A 181 12.51 41.52 42.89
C PHE A 181 12.42 42.40 41.62
N THR A 182 12.69 41.86 40.42
CA THR A 182 12.62 42.63 39.17
C THR A 182 11.22 42.70 38.56
N THR A 183 10.31 41.79 38.91
CA THR A 183 8.93 41.75 38.39
C THR A 183 7.90 42.53 39.24
N SER A 184 8.29 43.05 40.41
CA SER A 184 7.41 43.84 41.30
C SER A 184 7.19 45.30 40.88
N LYS A 185 7.74 45.78 39.76
CA LYS A 185 7.44 47.13 39.25
C LYS A 185 7.24 47.10 37.74
N SER A 186 6.07 47.60 37.31
CA SER A 186 5.63 47.86 35.93
C SER A 186 4.67 46.83 35.34
N THR A 187 3.36 47.10 35.49
CA THR A 187 2.32 46.58 34.60
C THR A 187 1.60 47.77 33.97
N THR A 188 1.90 48.06 32.70
CA THR A 188 1.00 48.82 31.83
C THR A 188 0.84 48.11 30.50
N LYS A 189 -0.44 47.87 30.17
CA LYS A 189 -1.05 47.22 29.00
C LYS A 189 -0.36 47.44 27.64
N GLN A 190 -0.31 46.37 26.84
CA GLN A 190 -0.80 46.36 25.45
C GLN A 190 -0.98 44.91 24.95
N ASN A 191 -2.23 44.43 24.91
CA ASN A 191 -2.58 43.16 24.29
C ASN A 191 -2.88 43.37 22.80
N LYS A 192 -1.93 43.03 21.94
CA LYS A 192 -2.23 42.67 20.54
C LYS A 192 -2.91 41.30 20.55
N LYS A 193 -4.17 41.27 20.13
CA LYS A 193 -4.98 40.06 19.99
C LYS A 193 -4.40 39.19 18.86
N ARG A 194 -3.47 38.30 19.18
CA ARG A 194 -3.04 37.20 18.30
C ARG A 194 -4.16 36.17 18.34
N MET A 195 -4.90 35.99 17.25
CA MET A 195 -5.82 34.86 17.11
C MET A 195 -4.98 33.59 16.94
N THR A 196 -4.55 32.98 18.04
CA THR A 196 -4.15 31.57 18.02
C THR A 196 -5.45 30.78 18.14
N SER A 197 -5.94 30.18 17.05
CA SER A 197 -6.98 29.16 17.19
C SER A 197 -6.38 28.04 18.03
N THR A 198 -6.91 27.83 19.22
CA THR A 198 -6.53 26.69 20.05
C THR A 198 -6.89 25.41 19.30
N ILE A 199 -5.89 24.56 19.05
CA ILE A 199 -6.08 23.23 18.45
C ILE A 199 -6.98 22.43 19.40
N PRO A 200 -8.11 21.85 18.93
CA PRO A 200 -9.00 21.09 19.79
C PRO A 200 -8.38 19.75 20.19
N GLU A 201 -8.81 19.18 21.32
CA GLU A 201 -8.37 17.84 21.74
C GLU A 201 -8.99 16.72 20.89
N LYS A 202 -10.16 16.99 20.30
CA LYS A 202 -10.96 16.05 19.51
C LYS A 202 -11.31 16.61 18.14
N GLN A 203 -11.56 15.71 17.20
CA GLN A 203 -11.86 15.98 15.81
C GLN A 203 -12.84 14.96 15.21
N SER A 204 -13.37 15.33 14.06
CA SER A 204 -14.17 14.46 13.21
C SER A 204 -13.33 13.71 12.19
N VAL A 205 -13.58 12.41 12.04
CA VAL A 205 -12.88 11.53 11.10
C VAL A 205 -13.83 10.51 10.49
N ILE A 206 -13.47 9.98 9.33
CA ILE A 206 -13.95 8.68 8.85
C ILE A 206 -12.96 7.61 9.31
N ILE A 207 -13.48 6.49 9.81
CA ILE A 207 -12.65 5.38 10.28
C ILE A 207 -13.34 4.05 9.98
N PHE A 208 -12.54 3.00 9.76
CA PHE A 208 -13.01 1.62 9.84
C PHE A 208 -12.14 0.83 10.82
N GLU A 209 -12.78 -0.02 11.61
CA GLU A 209 -12.13 -0.78 12.70
C GLU A 209 -11.92 -2.25 12.32
N GLU A 210 -12.54 -2.67 11.22
CA GLU A 210 -12.45 -3.99 10.60
C GLU A 210 -12.59 -3.85 9.08
N THR A 211 -12.08 -4.82 8.33
CA THR A 211 -12.23 -4.85 6.87
C THR A 211 -13.63 -5.33 6.49
N GLY A 212 -14.19 -4.79 5.42
CA GLY A 212 -15.51 -5.17 4.90
C GLY A 212 -16.08 -4.15 3.91
N GLY A 213 -17.38 -4.30 3.63
CA GLY A 213 -18.13 -3.41 2.75
C GLY A 213 -18.30 -1.99 3.32
N PRO A 214 -18.98 -1.08 2.60
CA PRO A 214 -19.19 0.29 3.05
C PRO A 214 -19.86 0.44 4.43
N GLU A 215 -20.49 -0.61 4.96
CA GLU A 215 -21.07 -0.67 6.29
C GLU A 215 -20.06 -0.50 7.44
N VAL A 216 -18.79 -0.86 7.25
CA VAL A 216 -17.76 -0.73 8.30
C VAL A 216 -17.31 0.72 8.51
N LEU A 217 -17.64 1.62 7.57
CA LEU A 217 -17.27 3.04 7.62
C LEU A 217 -18.07 3.77 8.69
N LYS A 218 -17.37 4.38 9.65
CA LYS A 218 -17.93 5.16 10.74
C LYS A 218 -17.47 6.60 10.65
N TYR A 219 -18.41 7.55 10.75
CA TYR A 219 -18.11 8.95 10.99
C TYR A 219 -18.10 9.20 12.50
N LYS A 220 -16.90 9.44 13.06
CA LYS A 220 -16.73 9.79 14.48
C LYS A 220 -16.51 11.30 14.58
N THR A 221 -17.05 11.93 15.62
CA THR A 221 -16.90 13.38 15.88
C THR A 221 -15.97 13.68 17.06
N ASP A 222 -15.54 12.65 17.77
CA ASP A 222 -14.84 12.72 19.05
C ASP A 222 -13.49 11.99 19.05
N TYR A 223 -12.87 11.85 17.87
CA TYR A 223 -11.57 11.19 17.71
C TYR A 223 -10.41 12.11 18.13
N PRO A 224 -9.34 11.64 18.78
CA PRO A 224 -8.24 12.51 19.20
C PRO A 224 -7.57 13.26 18.05
N VAL A 225 -7.23 14.53 18.24
CA VAL A 225 -6.31 15.24 17.34
C VAL A 225 -4.89 14.70 17.58
N PRO A 226 -4.14 14.31 16.52
CA PRO A 226 -2.81 13.75 16.71
C PRO A 226 -1.86 14.82 17.26
N SER A 227 -1.03 14.45 18.23
CA SER A 227 0.15 15.23 18.60
C SER A 227 1.23 15.09 17.52
N ILE A 228 2.01 16.15 17.35
CA ILE A 228 3.14 16.19 16.43
C ILE A 228 4.47 16.12 17.19
N SER A 229 5.45 15.45 16.59
CA SER A 229 6.86 15.49 17.01
C SER A 229 7.56 16.76 16.54
N ASP A 230 8.84 16.91 16.89
CA ASP A 230 9.65 18.06 16.46
C ASP A 230 9.90 18.09 14.93
N ASP A 231 9.68 16.99 14.22
CA ASP A 231 9.90 16.83 12.77
C ASP A 231 8.59 16.70 11.97
N GLU A 232 7.45 17.01 12.57
CA GLU A 232 6.13 16.92 11.94
C GLU A 232 5.43 18.29 11.91
N ILE A 233 4.49 18.46 10.99
CA ILE A 233 3.53 19.55 10.95
C ILE A 233 2.13 19.00 11.20
N LEU A 234 1.26 19.81 11.80
CA LEU A 234 -0.16 19.51 11.92
C LEU A 234 -0.92 20.31 10.87
N VAL A 235 -1.67 19.62 10.03
CA VAL A 235 -2.44 20.21 8.94
C VAL A 235 -3.92 20.13 9.31
N LYS A 236 -4.61 21.25 9.24
CA LYS A 236 -6.07 21.32 9.29
C LYS A 236 -6.60 21.16 7.86
N ASN A 237 -7.12 19.99 7.55
CA ASN A 237 -7.55 19.65 6.19
C ASN A 237 -8.80 20.43 5.82
N LYS A 238 -8.88 20.80 4.54
CA LYS A 238 -10.04 21.47 3.96
C LYS A 238 -10.70 20.63 2.88
N TYR A 239 -9.90 19.99 2.04
CA TYR A 239 -10.35 19.07 1.02
C TYR A 239 -9.49 17.82 1.01
N SER A 240 -10.10 16.68 0.66
CA SER A 240 -9.38 15.43 0.44
C SER A 240 -9.95 14.70 -0.78
N GLY A 241 -9.07 14.23 -1.65
CA GLY A 241 -9.47 13.51 -2.86
C GLY A 241 -9.89 12.09 -2.52
N ILE A 242 -10.98 11.61 -3.13
CA ILE A 242 -11.41 10.22 -2.97
C ILE A 242 -10.75 9.38 -4.06
N ASN A 243 -10.11 8.28 -3.66
CA ASN A 243 -9.41 7.36 -4.55
C ASN A 243 -10.02 5.95 -4.46
N PHE A 244 -9.87 5.17 -5.53
CA PHE A 244 -10.33 3.77 -5.53
C PHE A 244 -9.47 2.88 -4.61
N ILE A 245 -8.23 3.30 -4.29
CA ILE A 245 -7.36 2.55 -3.38
C ILE A 245 -7.93 2.40 -1.96
N GLU A 246 -8.78 3.34 -1.53
CA GLU A 246 -9.39 3.29 -0.21
C GLU A 246 -10.35 2.10 -0.07
N TYR A 247 -10.97 1.68 -1.19
CA TYR A 247 -11.75 0.45 -1.27
C TYR A 247 -10.86 -0.78 -1.06
N TYR A 248 -9.67 -0.83 -1.66
CA TYR A 248 -8.76 -1.99 -1.50
C TYR A 248 -8.29 -2.19 -0.06
N PHE A 249 -8.00 -1.10 0.66
CA PHE A 249 -7.67 -1.18 2.08
C PHE A 249 -8.88 -1.61 2.93
N ARG A 250 -10.06 -1.04 2.65
CA ARG A 250 -11.27 -1.33 3.41
C ARG A 250 -11.74 -2.77 3.21
N GLU A 251 -11.73 -3.31 2.00
CA GLU A 251 -12.10 -4.71 1.73
C GLU A 251 -11.03 -5.72 2.18
N GLY A 252 -9.85 -5.26 2.60
CA GLY A 252 -8.75 -6.13 3.02
C GLY A 252 -7.97 -6.76 1.88
N VAL A 253 -8.14 -6.28 0.65
CA VAL A 253 -7.30 -6.66 -0.51
C VAL A 253 -5.87 -6.18 -0.27
N TYR A 254 -5.72 -4.94 0.18
CA TYR A 254 -4.43 -4.40 0.62
C TYR A 254 -4.36 -4.40 2.15
N PRO A 255 -3.25 -4.90 2.73
CA PRO A 255 -3.10 -4.94 4.18
C PRO A 255 -2.95 -3.52 4.74
N ILE A 256 -3.64 -3.25 5.85
CA ILE A 256 -3.53 -2.01 6.60
C ILE A 256 -3.68 -2.27 8.10
N SER A 257 -3.07 -1.45 8.94
CA SER A 257 -3.23 -1.55 10.39
C SER A 257 -4.58 -0.98 10.82
N LEU A 258 -5.34 -1.75 11.61
CA LEU A 258 -6.64 -1.35 12.12
C LEU A 258 -6.54 -0.84 13.58
N PRO A 259 -7.37 0.14 13.98
CA PRO A 259 -8.33 0.87 13.15
C PRO A 259 -7.64 1.88 12.21
N HIS A 260 -8.24 2.16 11.05
CA HIS A 260 -7.62 2.99 10.00
C HIS A 260 -8.52 4.16 9.55
N ILE A 261 -7.91 5.34 9.36
CA ILE A 261 -8.54 6.52 8.76
C ILE A 261 -8.18 6.52 7.26
N PRO A 262 -9.15 6.43 6.33
CA PRO A 262 -8.83 6.43 4.91
C PRO A 262 -8.32 7.79 4.41
N GLY A 263 -7.81 7.79 3.18
CA GLY A 263 -7.54 8.99 2.39
C GLY A 263 -6.06 9.18 2.08
N SER A 264 -5.74 9.17 0.78
CA SER A 264 -4.36 9.20 0.27
C SER A 264 -3.85 10.58 -0.18
N GLU A 265 -4.70 11.62 -0.17
CA GLU A 265 -4.33 12.98 -0.55
C GLU A 265 -5.21 14.03 0.12
N ALA A 266 -4.66 15.20 0.44
CA ALA A 266 -5.41 16.31 1.00
C ALA A 266 -4.78 17.67 0.70
N SER A 267 -5.55 18.71 0.98
CA SER A 267 -5.09 20.08 1.06
C SER A 267 -5.70 20.79 2.26
N GLY A 268 -4.95 21.73 2.82
CA GLY A 268 -5.32 22.36 4.08
C GLY A 268 -4.35 23.45 4.51
N GLU A 269 -4.48 23.86 5.76
CA GLU A 269 -3.66 24.89 6.38
C GLU A 269 -2.81 24.31 7.51
N VAL A 270 -1.54 24.67 7.57
CA VAL A 270 -0.64 24.29 8.66
C VAL A 270 -1.02 25.05 9.92
N VAL A 271 -1.38 24.33 10.99
CA VAL A 271 -1.82 24.91 12.27
C VAL A 271 -0.83 24.70 13.42
N ALA A 272 0.11 23.76 13.27
CA ALA A 272 1.26 23.61 14.17
C ALA A 272 2.48 23.08 13.40
N VAL A 273 3.67 23.41 13.90
CA VAL A 273 4.94 23.07 13.29
C VAL A 273 5.91 22.61 14.38
N GLY A 274 6.52 21.44 14.17
CA GLY A 274 7.57 20.91 15.02
C GLY A 274 8.83 21.78 15.02
N ARG A 275 9.63 21.70 16.08
CA ARG A 275 10.77 22.63 16.29
C ARG A 275 11.86 22.55 15.22
N ASN A 276 12.02 21.39 14.58
CA ASN A 276 13.06 21.14 13.59
C ASN A 276 12.64 21.54 12.18
N ILE A 277 11.34 21.70 11.92
CA ILE A 277 10.83 22.12 10.61
C ILE A 277 11.15 23.60 10.37
N LYS A 278 11.76 23.90 9.21
CA LYS A 278 12.15 25.25 8.79
C LYS A 278 11.43 25.74 7.54
N ASP A 279 11.01 24.83 6.67
CA ASP A 279 10.45 25.15 5.36
C ASP A 279 8.94 25.44 5.38
N TYR A 280 8.30 25.27 6.54
CA TYR A 280 6.87 25.49 6.74
C TYR A 280 6.60 26.34 7.99
N LYS A 281 5.56 27.16 7.93
CA LYS A 281 5.07 27.97 9.06
C LYS A 281 3.55 27.83 9.22
N VAL A 282 3.08 28.14 10.42
CA VAL A 282 1.64 28.23 10.69
C VAL A 282 0.99 29.25 9.75
N GLY A 283 -0.13 28.86 9.15
CA GLY A 283 -0.87 29.64 8.15
C GLY A 283 -0.46 29.35 6.71
N ASP A 284 0.60 28.57 6.46
CA ASP A 284 0.88 28.09 5.12
C ASP A 284 -0.23 27.15 4.66
N LYS A 285 -0.67 27.32 3.42
CA LYS A 285 -1.58 26.38 2.78
C LYS A 285 -0.79 25.40 1.95
N ILE A 286 -1.14 24.13 2.05
CA ILE A 286 -0.41 23.05 1.40
C ILE A 286 -1.37 22.04 0.77
N ALA A 287 -0.85 21.26 -0.17
CA ALA A 287 -1.45 20.00 -0.61
C ALA A 287 -0.42 18.88 -0.49
N TYR A 288 -0.83 17.65 -0.24
CA TYR A 288 0.11 16.56 0.02
C TYR A 288 -0.46 15.17 -0.30
N LEU A 289 0.44 14.22 -0.53
CA LEU A 289 0.15 12.79 -0.72
C LEU A 289 0.57 12.00 0.53
N GLY A 290 -0.40 11.54 1.31
CA GLY A 290 -0.17 10.81 2.56
C GLY A 290 -1.44 10.12 3.04
N PHE A 291 -1.36 9.35 4.12
CA PHE A 291 -2.51 8.62 4.67
C PHE A 291 -3.28 9.42 5.73
N ASP A 292 -4.40 8.87 6.21
CA ASP A 292 -5.20 9.40 7.33
C ASP A 292 -5.81 10.78 7.07
N ASN A 293 -6.21 11.05 5.82
CA ASN A 293 -6.65 12.36 5.37
C ASN A 293 -8.16 12.62 5.42
N PHE A 294 -8.98 11.60 5.64
CA PHE A 294 -10.42 11.78 5.88
C PHE A 294 -10.68 12.18 7.34
N ALA A 295 -10.02 13.25 7.75
CA ALA A 295 -9.96 13.78 9.11
C ALA A 295 -9.86 15.32 9.07
N GLN A 296 -10.27 15.99 10.14
CA GLN A 296 -10.09 17.45 10.27
C GLN A 296 -8.63 17.84 10.44
N PHE A 297 -7.85 17.04 11.16
CA PHE A 297 -6.44 17.29 11.46
C PHE A 297 -5.61 16.04 11.20
N THR A 298 -4.58 16.20 10.36
CA THR A 298 -3.63 15.13 10.04
C THR A 298 -2.22 15.62 10.35
N LYS A 299 -1.42 14.75 10.98
CA LYS A 299 0.01 15.02 11.16
C LYS A 299 0.77 14.57 9.92
N VAL A 300 1.73 15.36 9.48
CA VAL A 300 2.51 15.11 8.28
C VAL A 300 3.99 15.28 8.62
N ASN A 301 4.82 14.32 8.22
CA ASN A 301 6.27 14.47 8.25
C ASN A 301 6.75 14.86 6.85
N PRO A 302 7.13 16.13 6.59
CA PRO A 302 7.52 16.58 5.25
C PRO A 302 8.79 15.92 4.69
N THR A 303 9.52 15.16 5.52
CA THR A 303 10.68 14.37 5.06
C THR A 303 10.26 13.11 4.31
N TYR A 304 9.11 12.53 4.67
CA TYR A 304 8.64 11.24 4.15
C TYR A 304 7.33 11.35 3.36
N VAL A 305 6.65 12.49 3.47
CA VAL A 305 5.38 12.77 2.80
C VAL A 305 5.64 13.86 1.77
N HIS A 306 5.21 13.62 0.54
CA HIS A 306 5.33 14.61 -0.51
C HIS A 306 4.35 15.76 -0.27
N VAL A 307 4.90 16.96 -0.07
CA VAL A 307 4.14 18.18 0.22
C VAL A 307 4.39 19.21 -0.89
N VAL A 308 3.32 19.87 -1.30
CA VAL A 308 3.31 21.03 -2.18
C VAL A 308 2.95 22.25 -1.34
N ASN A 309 3.88 23.20 -1.22
CA ASN A 309 3.59 24.49 -0.60
C ASN A 309 2.85 25.40 -1.58
N LEU A 310 1.65 25.84 -1.21
CA LEU A 310 0.80 26.73 -2.03
C LEU A 310 0.88 28.19 -1.61
N GLY A 311 1.56 28.49 -0.50
CA GLY A 311 1.59 29.82 0.10
C GLY A 311 0.32 30.16 0.88
N GLY A 312 0.38 31.19 1.75
CA GLY A 312 -0.75 31.57 2.60
C GLY A 312 -1.93 32.21 1.84
N ASP A 313 -1.71 32.68 0.62
CA ASP A 313 -2.68 33.36 -0.24
C ASP A 313 -3.46 32.42 -1.17
N ALA A 314 -3.14 31.12 -1.18
CA ALA A 314 -3.88 30.14 -1.99
C ALA A 314 -5.40 30.17 -1.72
N THR A 315 -6.18 30.21 -2.79
CA THR A 315 -7.64 30.30 -2.73
C THR A 315 -8.28 28.98 -2.32
N ASP A 316 -9.55 29.03 -1.91
CA ASP A 316 -10.35 27.84 -1.63
C ASP A 316 -10.48 26.92 -2.86
N GLU A 317 -10.64 27.52 -4.04
CA GLU A 317 -10.72 26.79 -5.31
C GLU A 317 -9.40 26.09 -5.64
N GLN A 318 -8.25 26.72 -5.38
CA GLN A 318 -6.94 26.07 -5.50
C GLN A 318 -6.82 24.91 -4.51
N LEU A 319 -7.19 25.08 -3.24
CA LEU A 319 -7.14 23.96 -2.29
C LEU A 319 -7.97 22.77 -2.76
N LYS A 320 -9.21 23.02 -3.20
CA LYS A 320 -10.08 21.99 -3.74
C LYS A 320 -9.48 21.30 -4.98
N LEU A 321 -8.94 22.07 -5.92
CA LEU A 321 -8.31 21.56 -7.13
C LEU A 321 -7.09 20.69 -6.83
N TYR A 322 -6.23 21.14 -5.92
CA TYR A 322 -4.97 20.45 -5.60
C TYR A 322 -5.24 19.15 -4.82
N ALA A 323 -6.20 19.16 -3.89
CA ALA A 323 -6.67 17.93 -3.24
C ALA A 323 -7.35 16.95 -4.21
N ALA A 324 -7.83 17.43 -5.36
CA ALA A 324 -8.48 16.60 -6.37
C ALA A 324 -7.48 15.97 -7.35
N VAL A 325 -6.32 16.59 -7.60
CA VAL A 325 -5.50 16.23 -8.76
C VAL A 325 -4.19 15.54 -8.43
N LEU A 326 -3.65 15.64 -7.22
CA LEU A 326 -2.29 15.13 -6.95
C LEU A 326 -2.15 13.65 -7.30
N ALA A 327 -2.97 12.76 -6.73
CA ALA A 327 -2.80 11.32 -6.94
C ALA A 327 -3.02 10.93 -8.42
N GLN A 328 -4.17 11.30 -8.99
CA GLN A 328 -4.53 10.92 -10.37
C GLN A 328 -3.72 11.65 -11.45
N GLY A 329 -3.37 12.91 -11.19
CA GLY A 329 -2.61 13.76 -12.10
C GLY A 329 -1.17 13.30 -12.20
N LEU A 330 -0.52 13.04 -11.06
CA LEU A 330 0.84 12.50 -11.05
C LEU A 330 0.88 11.09 -11.63
N THR A 331 -0.10 10.22 -11.32
CA THR A 331 -0.24 8.91 -11.97
C THR A 331 -0.27 9.06 -13.50
N GLY A 332 -1.09 9.97 -14.03
CA GLY A 332 -1.18 10.22 -15.46
C GLY A 332 0.13 10.71 -16.06
N VAL A 333 0.72 11.79 -15.51
CA VAL A 333 1.92 12.44 -16.06
C VAL A 333 3.14 11.52 -15.99
N VAL A 334 3.31 10.78 -14.88
CA VAL A 334 4.42 9.84 -14.71
C VAL A 334 4.26 8.65 -15.64
N PHE A 335 3.09 8.02 -15.70
CA PHE A 335 2.95 6.75 -16.42
C PHE A 335 3.08 6.88 -17.94
N ILE A 336 2.66 8.00 -18.53
CA ILE A 336 2.82 8.25 -19.98
C ILE A 336 4.27 8.56 -20.40
N LYS A 337 5.20 8.59 -19.44
CA LYS A 337 6.61 8.85 -19.65
C LYS A 337 7.48 7.69 -19.15
N ASP A 338 7.29 7.28 -17.90
CA ASP A 338 8.20 6.35 -17.22
C ASP A 338 7.68 4.90 -17.19
N ALA A 339 6.37 4.68 -17.19
CA ALA A 339 5.80 3.33 -17.29
C ALA A 339 5.78 2.87 -18.76
N TYR A 340 5.41 3.79 -19.65
CA TYR A 340 5.57 3.66 -21.09
C TYR A 340 5.81 5.06 -21.67
N ASP A 341 6.94 5.28 -22.35
CA ASP A 341 7.21 6.56 -23.00
C ASP A 341 6.35 6.68 -24.26
N VAL A 342 5.17 7.29 -24.10
CA VAL A 342 4.19 7.45 -25.16
C VAL A 342 4.76 8.34 -26.26
N GLN A 343 4.69 7.85 -27.50
CA GLN A 343 5.08 8.58 -28.69
C GLN A 343 3.87 9.16 -29.42
N LYS A 344 4.16 10.12 -30.29
CA LYS A 344 3.17 10.65 -31.23
C LYS A 344 2.70 9.53 -32.17
N ASP A 345 1.41 9.55 -32.50
CA ASP A 345 0.73 8.60 -33.39
C ASP A 345 0.68 7.14 -32.87
N ASP A 346 1.05 6.89 -31.59
CA ASP A 346 0.78 5.61 -30.95
C ASP A 346 -0.72 5.36 -30.83
N TYR A 347 -1.16 4.13 -31.07
CA TYR A 347 -2.47 3.66 -30.65
C TYR A 347 -2.40 3.19 -29.20
N ILE A 348 -3.22 3.78 -28.34
CA ILE A 348 -3.21 3.53 -26.90
C ILE A 348 -4.60 3.16 -26.43
N LEU A 349 -4.76 1.99 -25.81
CA LEU A 349 -6.01 1.60 -25.16
C LEU A 349 -6.03 2.04 -23.71
N VAL A 350 -7.11 2.68 -23.27
CA VAL A 350 -7.33 3.11 -21.89
C VAL A 350 -8.61 2.45 -21.36
N THR A 351 -8.48 1.58 -20.36
CA THR A 351 -9.65 1.05 -19.64
C THR A 351 -10.13 2.04 -18.57
N ALA A 352 -11.40 1.93 -18.18
CA ALA A 352 -12.07 2.88 -17.29
C ALA A 352 -11.85 4.36 -17.69
N ALA A 353 -11.91 4.65 -19.00
CA ALA A 353 -11.48 5.92 -19.59
C ALA A 353 -12.23 7.17 -19.09
N ALA A 354 -13.39 7.00 -18.46
CA ALA A 354 -14.18 8.09 -17.87
C ALA A 354 -14.01 8.25 -16.34
N GLY A 355 -13.16 7.42 -15.72
CA GLY A 355 -12.80 7.52 -14.31
C GLY A 355 -11.78 8.63 -14.06
N GLY A 356 -11.35 8.79 -12.80
CA GLY A 356 -10.40 9.83 -12.40
C GLY A 356 -9.09 9.81 -13.22
N VAL A 357 -8.30 8.74 -13.10
CA VAL A 357 -7.05 8.59 -13.88
C VAL A 357 -7.33 8.48 -15.37
N GLY A 358 -8.41 7.77 -15.76
CA GLY A 358 -8.78 7.58 -17.17
C GLY A 358 -8.96 8.90 -17.94
N LEU A 359 -9.68 9.88 -17.37
CA LEU A 359 -9.88 11.18 -18.02
C LEU A 359 -8.60 12.02 -18.07
N ILE A 360 -7.70 11.88 -17.09
CA ILE A 360 -6.38 12.49 -17.14
C ILE A 360 -5.58 11.87 -18.30
N LEU A 361 -5.50 10.54 -18.36
CA LEU A 361 -4.78 9.82 -19.42
C LEU A 361 -5.31 10.18 -20.80
N VAL A 362 -6.63 10.15 -21.02
CA VAL A 362 -7.24 10.49 -22.31
C VAL A 362 -6.79 11.89 -22.79
N GLN A 363 -6.80 12.89 -21.90
CA GLN A 363 -6.36 14.24 -22.25
C GLN A 363 -4.86 14.32 -22.53
N LEU A 364 -4.03 13.71 -21.69
CA LEU A 364 -2.58 13.76 -21.87
C LEU A 364 -2.16 13.01 -23.15
N LEU A 365 -2.72 11.83 -23.40
CA LEU A 365 -2.42 11.04 -24.58
C LEU A 365 -2.82 11.78 -25.87
N SER A 366 -4.05 12.30 -25.92
CA SER A 366 -4.57 12.98 -27.12
C SER A 366 -3.99 14.39 -27.31
N LYS A 367 -4.01 15.24 -26.27
CA LYS A 367 -3.68 16.67 -26.40
C LYS A 367 -2.18 16.93 -26.31
N LEU A 368 -1.48 16.25 -25.40
CA LEU A 368 -0.04 16.45 -25.18
C LEU A 368 0.79 15.54 -26.08
N LYS A 369 0.53 14.23 -26.05
CA LYS A 369 1.33 13.24 -26.80
C LYS A 369 0.89 13.07 -28.26
N LYS A 370 -0.31 13.51 -28.63
CA LYS A 370 -0.89 13.33 -29.98
C LYS A 370 -0.98 11.86 -30.38
N ALA A 371 -1.38 11.01 -29.43
CA ALA A 371 -1.65 9.59 -29.62
C ALA A 371 -3.11 9.34 -30.01
N HIS A 372 -3.36 8.23 -30.70
CA HIS A 372 -4.69 7.72 -31.04
C HIS A 372 -5.28 6.94 -29.85
N VAL A 373 -6.24 7.54 -29.16
CA VAL A 373 -6.76 6.96 -27.91
C VAL A 373 -8.00 6.11 -28.17
N VAL A 374 -7.93 4.84 -27.80
CA VAL A 374 -9.06 3.91 -27.73
C VAL A 374 -9.58 3.85 -26.29
N ALA A 375 -10.73 4.48 -26.04
CA ALA A 375 -11.35 4.54 -24.73
C ALA A 375 -12.35 3.39 -24.52
N VAL A 376 -12.17 2.67 -23.42
CA VAL A 376 -13.12 1.64 -22.96
C VAL A 376 -13.82 2.12 -21.68
N ALA A 377 -15.17 2.13 -21.69
CA ALA A 377 -15.97 2.47 -20.52
C ALA A 377 -17.33 1.74 -20.51
N SER A 378 -18.01 1.75 -19.36
CA SER A 378 -19.21 0.93 -19.11
C SER A 378 -20.54 1.54 -19.58
N SER A 379 -20.54 2.74 -20.16
CA SER A 379 -21.77 3.38 -20.65
C SER A 379 -21.47 4.38 -21.74
N ASP A 380 -22.48 4.69 -22.57
CA ASP A 380 -22.31 5.65 -23.66
C ASP A 380 -22.08 7.07 -23.13
N ASP A 381 -22.73 7.47 -22.03
CA ASP A 381 -22.49 8.78 -21.38
C ASP A 381 -21.04 8.93 -20.91
N LYS A 382 -20.44 7.85 -20.40
CA LYS A 382 -19.03 7.83 -20.01
C LYS A 382 -18.12 7.95 -21.22
N LEU A 383 -18.44 7.26 -22.31
CA LEU A 383 -17.70 7.34 -23.56
C LEU A 383 -17.80 8.72 -24.21
N ALA A 384 -18.98 9.37 -24.15
CA ALA A 384 -19.15 10.76 -24.59
C ALA A 384 -18.21 11.69 -23.81
N LYS A 385 -18.11 11.51 -22.49
CA LYS A 385 -17.15 12.27 -21.67
C LYS A 385 -15.69 12.00 -22.05
N ALA A 386 -15.32 10.75 -22.33
CA ALA A 386 -13.97 10.43 -22.83
C ALA A 386 -13.71 11.09 -24.19
N LYS A 387 -14.69 11.08 -25.10
CA LYS A 387 -14.62 11.74 -26.41
C LYS A 387 -14.41 13.24 -26.29
N ASP A 388 -15.18 13.91 -25.42
CA ASP A 388 -15.05 15.36 -25.16
C ASP A 388 -13.65 15.73 -24.62
N ASN A 389 -12.97 14.75 -24.01
CA ASN A 389 -11.61 14.89 -23.49
C ASN A 389 -10.51 14.48 -24.48
N GLY A 390 -10.87 14.02 -25.68
CA GLY A 390 -9.94 13.73 -26.78
C GLY A 390 -9.81 12.26 -27.15
N ALA A 391 -10.66 11.36 -26.63
CA ALA A 391 -10.68 9.98 -27.12
C ALA A 391 -11.18 9.91 -28.56
N GLU A 392 -10.50 9.11 -29.39
CA GLU A 392 -10.80 8.97 -30.82
C GLU A 392 -11.74 7.79 -31.09
N TYR A 393 -11.49 6.66 -30.43
CA TYR A 393 -12.28 5.43 -30.57
C TYR A 393 -12.96 5.08 -29.26
N LEU A 394 -14.21 4.63 -29.31
CA LEU A 394 -15.07 4.47 -28.14
C LEU A 394 -15.66 3.06 -28.12
N LEU A 395 -15.38 2.28 -27.07
CA LEU A 395 -15.85 0.90 -26.93
C LEU A 395 -16.58 0.72 -25.60
N ASN A 396 -17.82 0.24 -25.66
CA ASN A 396 -18.69 0.10 -24.48
C ASN A 396 -18.60 -1.30 -23.88
N SER A 397 -17.95 -1.43 -22.72
CA SER A 397 -17.72 -2.70 -22.03
C SER A 397 -18.94 -3.31 -21.34
N SER A 398 -20.10 -2.64 -21.40
CA SER A 398 -21.39 -3.21 -20.98
C SER A 398 -22.22 -3.73 -22.16
N LYS A 399 -21.80 -3.43 -23.40
CA LYS A 399 -22.42 -3.93 -24.63
C LYS A 399 -21.57 -4.98 -25.34
N LEU A 400 -20.25 -4.91 -25.15
CA LEU A 400 -19.26 -5.81 -25.71
C LEU A 400 -18.54 -6.53 -24.58
N SER A 401 -18.33 -7.83 -24.75
CA SER A 401 -17.36 -8.60 -23.97
C SER A 401 -15.94 -8.09 -24.22
N TYR A 402 -15.01 -8.42 -23.33
CA TYR A 402 -13.60 -8.05 -23.52
C TYR A 402 -12.97 -8.68 -24.76
N ASP A 403 -13.44 -9.85 -25.20
CA ASP A 403 -12.99 -10.47 -26.45
C ASP A 403 -13.49 -9.73 -27.68
N GLU A 404 -14.75 -9.29 -27.70
CA GLU A 404 -15.32 -8.47 -28.78
C GLU A 404 -14.66 -7.08 -28.82
N ILE A 405 -14.36 -6.49 -27.66
CA ILE A 405 -13.54 -5.26 -27.57
C ILE A 405 -12.19 -5.51 -28.23
N ALA A 406 -11.54 -6.64 -27.95
CA ALA A 406 -10.25 -6.96 -28.54
C ALA A 406 -10.33 -7.08 -30.08
N ASP A 407 -11.39 -7.70 -30.59
CA ASP A 407 -11.60 -7.85 -32.03
C ASP A 407 -11.85 -6.50 -32.72
N GLU A 408 -12.64 -5.62 -32.13
CA GLU A 408 -12.83 -4.25 -32.63
C GLU A 408 -11.51 -3.46 -32.61
N VAL A 409 -10.70 -3.56 -31.55
CA VAL A 409 -9.38 -2.91 -31.49
C VAL A 409 -8.45 -3.43 -32.57
N LEU A 410 -8.41 -4.73 -32.81
CA LEU A 410 -7.59 -5.32 -33.86
C LEU A 410 -8.08 -4.87 -35.24
N LYS A 411 -9.39 -4.82 -35.49
CA LYS A 411 -9.96 -4.30 -36.73
C LYS A 411 -9.58 -2.83 -36.96
N LEU A 412 -9.71 -1.99 -35.93
CA LEU A 412 -9.34 -0.57 -35.95
C LEU A 412 -7.86 -0.35 -36.29
N THR A 413 -6.99 -1.26 -35.82
CA THR A 413 -5.53 -1.18 -35.98
C THR A 413 -5.01 -2.02 -37.15
N ASN A 414 -5.89 -2.52 -38.04
CA ASN A 414 -5.54 -3.40 -39.15
C ASN A 414 -4.74 -4.65 -38.72
N GLY A 415 -5.10 -5.22 -37.58
CA GLY A 415 -4.47 -6.39 -36.97
C GLY A 415 -3.16 -6.11 -36.24
N ASN A 416 -2.66 -4.87 -36.22
CA ASN A 416 -1.38 -4.54 -35.60
C ASN A 416 -1.45 -4.48 -34.07
N GLY A 417 -2.62 -4.18 -33.51
CA GLY A 417 -2.80 -3.95 -32.09
C GLY A 417 -2.36 -2.55 -31.64
N VAL A 418 -2.37 -2.32 -30.33
CA VAL A 418 -2.05 -1.04 -29.68
C VAL A 418 -0.64 -1.07 -29.07
N GLN A 419 0.11 0.03 -29.20
CA GLN A 419 1.48 0.10 -28.68
C GLN A 419 1.53 0.03 -27.15
N CYS A 420 0.51 0.58 -26.48
CA CYS A 420 0.35 0.41 -25.04
C CYS A 420 -1.11 0.28 -24.60
N VAL A 421 -1.31 -0.52 -23.55
CA VAL A 421 -2.58 -0.67 -22.84
C VAL A 421 -2.41 -0.12 -21.43
N PHE A 422 -3.15 0.93 -21.08
CA PHE A 422 -3.31 1.40 -19.70
C PHE A 422 -4.50 0.69 -19.06
N ASP A 423 -4.21 -0.37 -18.30
CA ASP A 423 -5.21 -1.26 -17.72
C ASP A 423 -5.38 -1.03 -16.20
N SER A 424 -6.51 -0.47 -15.79
CA SER A 424 -6.90 -0.33 -14.38
C SER A 424 -7.92 -1.38 -13.90
N ILE A 425 -8.35 -2.30 -14.76
CA ILE A 425 -9.39 -3.27 -14.45
C ILE A 425 -8.78 -4.52 -13.79
N GLY A 426 -7.67 -5.04 -14.33
CA GLY A 426 -7.00 -6.20 -13.77
C GLY A 426 -7.62 -7.51 -14.25
N LYS A 427 -8.14 -8.34 -13.31
CA LYS A 427 -8.55 -9.73 -13.54
C LYS A 427 -9.34 -9.98 -14.83
N ASP A 428 -10.36 -9.16 -15.10
CA ASP A 428 -11.29 -9.43 -16.20
C ASP A 428 -10.74 -8.95 -17.56
N ALA A 429 -9.77 -8.04 -17.56
CA ALA A 429 -9.29 -7.37 -18.77
C ALA A 429 -7.93 -7.88 -19.25
N ILE A 430 -7.18 -8.64 -18.43
CA ILE A 430 -5.81 -9.06 -18.76
C ILE A 430 -5.71 -9.82 -20.08
N ASP A 431 -6.69 -10.67 -20.39
CA ASP A 431 -6.71 -11.45 -21.62
C ASP A 431 -6.89 -10.56 -22.86
N MET A 432 -7.80 -9.59 -22.78
CA MET A 432 -7.97 -8.56 -23.81
C MET A 432 -6.69 -7.74 -23.95
N SER A 433 -6.11 -7.28 -22.85
CA SER A 433 -4.87 -6.50 -22.82
C SER A 433 -3.73 -7.25 -23.54
N ILE A 434 -3.57 -8.56 -23.29
CA ILE A 434 -2.60 -9.41 -24.01
C ILE A 434 -2.97 -9.56 -25.48
N LYS A 435 -4.25 -9.77 -25.81
CA LYS A 435 -4.72 -9.98 -27.20
C LYS A 435 -4.51 -8.74 -28.06
N VAL A 436 -4.82 -7.54 -27.56
CA VAL A 436 -4.73 -6.28 -28.32
C VAL A 436 -3.34 -5.67 -28.35
N ALA A 437 -2.44 -6.02 -27.43
CA ALA A 437 -1.10 -5.44 -27.40
C ALA A 437 -0.35 -5.70 -28.73
N ALA A 438 0.26 -4.68 -29.30
CA ALA A 438 1.05 -4.82 -30.53
C ALA A 438 2.32 -5.67 -30.29
N LYS A 439 2.98 -6.06 -31.38
CA LYS A 439 4.34 -6.61 -31.28
C LYS A 439 5.25 -5.58 -30.60
N LYS A 440 5.97 -6.02 -29.56
CA LYS A 440 6.82 -5.19 -28.67
C LYS A 440 6.04 -4.15 -27.86
N GLY A 441 4.71 -4.28 -27.79
CA GLY A 441 3.84 -3.40 -27.02
C GLY A 441 4.02 -3.57 -25.51
N THR A 442 3.46 -2.61 -24.76
CA THR A 442 3.55 -2.58 -23.29
C THR A 442 2.15 -2.62 -22.67
N ILE A 443 1.96 -3.47 -21.68
CA ILE A 443 0.77 -3.44 -20.82
C ILE A 443 1.19 -2.76 -19.52
N VAL A 444 0.60 -1.61 -19.23
CA VAL A 444 0.74 -0.90 -17.96
C VAL A 444 -0.48 -1.24 -17.10
N ASN A 445 -0.37 -2.27 -16.26
CA ASN A 445 -1.43 -2.66 -15.35
C ASN A 445 -1.29 -1.93 -14.01
N TYR A 446 -2.12 -0.92 -13.76
CA TYR A 446 -1.99 -0.04 -12.59
C TYR A 446 -3.20 -0.05 -11.65
N GLY A 447 -4.15 -0.96 -11.88
CA GLY A 447 -5.32 -1.14 -11.04
C GLY A 447 -5.86 -2.56 -11.10
N ILE A 448 -6.76 -2.86 -10.17
CA ILE A 448 -7.39 -4.18 -9.99
C ILE A 448 -8.89 -4.01 -9.73
N ALA A 449 -9.56 -3.11 -10.47
CA ALA A 449 -10.96 -2.75 -10.22
C ALA A 449 -11.97 -3.93 -10.36
N SER A 450 -11.60 -5.01 -11.05
CA SER A 450 -12.38 -6.26 -11.08
C SER A 450 -11.77 -7.39 -10.24
N GLY A 451 -10.69 -7.12 -9.51
CA GLY A 451 -9.94 -8.08 -8.70
C GLY A 451 -8.50 -8.25 -9.16
N GLU A 452 -7.72 -8.92 -8.31
CA GLU A 452 -6.32 -9.23 -8.58
C GLU A 452 -6.15 -10.23 -9.72
N ILE A 453 -5.11 -10.03 -10.52
CA ILE A 453 -4.63 -11.04 -11.45
C ILE A 453 -3.83 -12.06 -10.64
N GLU A 454 -4.51 -13.11 -10.15
CA GLU A 454 -3.89 -14.13 -9.28
C GLU A 454 -2.71 -14.83 -9.97
N SER A 455 -2.91 -15.25 -11.22
CA SER A 455 -1.87 -15.84 -12.05
C SER A 455 -2.26 -15.81 -13.53
N PHE A 456 -1.27 -15.79 -14.41
CA PHE A 456 -1.41 -16.11 -15.83
C PHE A 456 -0.08 -16.62 -16.37
N GLU A 457 -0.13 -17.40 -17.46
CA GLU A 457 1.07 -17.94 -18.10
C GLU A 457 1.90 -16.83 -18.77
N ILE A 458 3.07 -16.51 -18.21
CA ILE A 458 3.99 -15.48 -18.74
C ILE A 458 4.42 -15.80 -20.19
N SER A 459 4.44 -17.08 -20.57
CA SER A 459 4.73 -17.54 -21.94
C SER A 459 3.80 -16.93 -22.99
N ARG A 460 2.57 -16.51 -22.61
CA ARG A 460 1.63 -15.81 -23.48
C ARG A 460 2.17 -14.47 -24.01
N LEU A 461 3.10 -13.84 -23.27
CA LEU A 461 3.73 -12.58 -23.67
C LEU A 461 4.78 -12.77 -24.78
N GLN A 462 5.34 -13.99 -24.93
CA GLN A 462 6.46 -14.29 -25.82
C GLN A 462 6.12 -14.10 -27.30
N ALA A 463 4.92 -14.52 -27.72
CA ALA A 463 4.50 -14.49 -29.13
C ALA A 463 4.59 -13.08 -29.77
N LYS A 464 4.45 -12.04 -28.94
CA LYS A 464 4.52 -10.63 -29.36
C LYS A 464 5.65 -9.85 -28.67
N ASN A 465 6.50 -10.48 -27.86
CA ASN A 465 7.51 -9.80 -27.02
C ASN A 465 6.88 -8.67 -26.18
N ILE A 466 5.73 -8.94 -25.56
CA ILE A 466 5.00 -7.95 -24.76
C ILE A 466 5.78 -7.68 -23.47
N LYS A 467 5.86 -6.39 -23.10
CA LYS A 467 6.30 -5.96 -21.77
C LYS A 467 5.10 -5.80 -20.86
N LEU A 468 5.15 -6.34 -19.65
CA LEU A 468 4.16 -6.07 -18.60
C LEU A 468 4.83 -5.25 -17.50
N VAL A 469 4.24 -4.12 -17.15
CA VAL A 469 4.65 -3.26 -16.03
C VAL A 469 3.48 -3.11 -15.08
N LYS A 470 3.72 -3.34 -13.79
CA LYS A 470 2.76 -3.08 -12.71
C LYS A 470 3.28 -1.93 -11.85
N PRO A 471 3.08 -0.66 -12.26
CA PRO A 471 3.73 0.47 -11.61
C PRO A 471 3.08 0.83 -10.27
N ASN A 472 3.89 1.35 -9.36
CA ASN A 472 3.46 2.08 -8.18
C ASN A 472 3.92 3.54 -8.33
N LEU A 473 3.00 4.51 -8.23
CA LEU A 473 3.32 5.93 -8.34
C LEU A 473 4.45 6.33 -7.37
N PHE A 474 4.35 5.91 -6.10
CA PHE A 474 5.29 6.33 -5.06
C PHE A 474 6.74 5.92 -5.34
N THR A 475 6.96 4.81 -6.04
CA THR A 475 8.31 4.38 -6.44
C THR A 475 8.91 5.29 -7.52
N TYR A 476 8.09 5.93 -8.36
CA TYR A 476 8.59 6.87 -9.36
C TYR A 476 8.88 8.27 -8.79
N ILE A 477 8.20 8.65 -7.71
CA ILE A 477 8.30 9.99 -7.12
C ILE A 477 9.01 10.01 -5.77
N GLU A 478 9.64 8.91 -5.36
CA GLU A 478 10.25 8.72 -4.03
C GLU A 478 11.18 9.87 -3.62
N GLU A 479 11.98 10.37 -4.56
CA GLU A 479 12.86 11.51 -4.34
C GLU A 479 12.09 12.84 -4.49
N GLN A 480 12.20 13.71 -3.48
CA GLN A 480 11.53 15.02 -3.48
C GLN A 480 11.80 15.85 -4.76
N PRO A 481 13.02 15.94 -5.32
CA PRO A 481 13.24 16.66 -6.58
C PRO A 481 12.47 16.08 -7.77
N VAL A 482 12.23 14.76 -7.79
CA VAL A 482 11.45 14.08 -8.84
C VAL A 482 9.97 14.36 -8.65
N PHE A 483 9.48 14.30 -7.41
CA PHE A 483 8.12 14.74 -7.07
C PHE A 483 7.88 16.20 -7.49
N ASP A 484 8.79 17.11 -7.16
CA ASP A 484 8.69 18.53 -7.51
C ASP A 484 8.67 18.74 -9.03
N HIS A 485 9.51 17.99 -9.76
CA HIS A 485 9.53 18.02 -11.23
C HIS A 485 8.17 17.63 -11.83
N TYR A 486 7.61 16.48 -11.42
CA TYR A 486 6.33 16.01 -11.95
C TYR A 486 5.17 16.89 -11.52
N THR A 487 5.19 17.38 -10.29
CA THR A 487 4.17 18.28 -9.76
C THR A 487 4.17 19.63 -10.49
N LYS A 488 5.35 20.19 -10.77
CA LYS A 488 5.49 21.40 -11.59
C LYS A 488 4.96 21.17 -13.00
N SER A 489 5.26 20.02 -13.61
CA SER A 489 4.73 19.65 -14.93
C SER A 489 3.20 19.54 -14.91
N LEU A 490 2.64 18.88 -13.90
CA LEU A 490 1.20 18.72 -13.72
C LEU A 490 0.49 20.08 -13.65
N PHE A 491 0.97 20.98 -12.79
CA PHE A 491 0.36 22.31 -12.66
C PHE A 491 0.54 23.16 -13.91
N GLY A 492 1.69 23.10 -14.57
CA GLY A 492 1.88 23.76 -15.87
C GLY A 492 0.88 23.29 -16.93
N LEU A 493 0.50 22.00 -16.93
CA LEU A 493 -0.52 21.46 -17.83
C LEU A 493 -1.93 21.96 -17.50
N ILE A 494 -2.23 22.16 -16.21
CA ILE A 494 -3.51 22.72 -15.75
C ILE A 494 -3.59 24.21 -16.08
N ASP A 495 -2.54 24.98 -15.77
CA ASP A 495 -2.49 26.42 -16.01
C ASP A 495 -2.57 26.76 -17.50
N SER A 496 -1.93 25.95 -18.35
CA SER A 496 -2.02 26.05 -19.82
C SER A 496 -3.33 25.53 -20.41
N LYS A 497 -4.24 24.98 -19.56
CA LYS A 497 -5.52 24.38 -19.95
C LYS A 497 -5.39 23.16 -20.88
N LEU A 498 -4.19 22.58 -20.98
CA LEU A 498 -3.99 21.30 -21.66
C LEU A 498 -4.58 20.13 -20.86
N LEU A 499 -4.67 20.28 -19.54
CA LEU A 499 -5.31 19.34 -18.64
C LEU A 499 -6.44 20.03 -17.87
N ASN A 500 -7.67 19.57 -18.08
CA ASN A 500 -8.82 19.99 -17.27
C ASN A 500 -9.13 18.94 -16.20
N VAL A 501 -9.27 19.37 -14.95
CA VAL A 501 -9.60 18.48 -13.83
C VAL A 501 -11.09 18.56 -13.56
N ASP A 502 -11.80 17.48 -13.89
CA ASP A 502 -13.23 17.37 -13.65
C ASP A 502 -13.51 16.88 -12.21
N ILE A 503 -13.90 17.82 -11.35
CA ILE A 503 -14.42 17.53 -10.00
C ILE A 503 -15.93 17.36 -10.12
N SER A 504 -16.36 16.12 -10.29
CA SER A 504 -17.77 15.82 -10.61
C SER A 504 -18.70 16.02 -9.42
N LYS A 505 -18.21 15.79 -8.20
CA LYS A 505 -18.99 16.01 -6.98
C LYS A 505 -18.10 16.25 -5.77
N VAL A 506 -18.55 17.16 -4.91
CA VAL A 506 -17.98 17.40 -3.59
C VAL A 506 -18.97 16.89 -2.54
N TYR A 507 -18.50 16.01 -1.66
CA TYR A 507 -19.29 15.45 -0.56
C TYR A 507 -18.79 16.03 0.77
N PRO A 508 -19.66 16.32 1.75
CA PRO A 508 -19.22 16.51 3.13
C PRO A 508 -18.48 15.27 3.65
N LEU A 509 -17.49 15.44 4.53
CA LEU A 509 -16.71 14.34 5.11
C LEU A 509 -17.59 13.19 5.65
N LYS A 510 -18.66 13.55 6.39
CA LYS A 510 -19.62 12.61 6.98
C LYS A 510 -20.34 11.72 5.96
N ASP A 511 -20.42 12.16 4.71
CA ASP A 511 -21.15 11.48 3.62
C ASP A 511 -20.21 10.64 2.75
N TYR A 512 -18.96 10.39 3.21
CA TYR A 512 -18.00 9.54 2.49
C TYR A 512 -18.56 8.15 2.17
N LYS A 513 -19.35 7.56 3.07
CA LYS A 513 -19.99 6.26 2.82
C LYS A 513 -20.84 6.26 1.54
N GLU A 514 -21.57 7.34 1.28
CA GLU A 514 -22.35 7.49 0.04
C GLU A 514 -21.46 7.62 -1.19
N ALA A 515 -20.36 8.37 -1.07
CA ALA A 515 -19.38 8.52 -2.14
C ALA A 515 -18.70 7.18 -2.49
N ALA A 516 -18.34 6.39 -1.47
CA ALA A 516 -17.77 5.05 -1.63
C ALA A 516 -18.74 4.11 -2.36
N ILE A 517 -20.00 4.02 -1.90
CA ILE A 517 -21.05 3.22 -2.54
C ILE A 517 -21.24 3.63 -4.02
N ALA A 518 -21.32 4.94 -4.30
CA ALA A 518 -21.52 5.43 -5.67
C ALA A 518 -20.34 5.08 -6.60
N MET A 519 -19.12 5.15 -6.09
CA MET A 519 -17.90 4.84 -6.84
C MET A 519 -17.79 3.34 -7.12
N GLU A 520 -18.03 2.51 -6.12
CA GLU A 520 -17.98 1.04 -6.21
C GLU A 520 -19.08 0.50 -7.13
N ALA A 521 -20.25 1.14 -7.13
CA ALA A 521 -21.33 0.86 -8.08
C ALA A 521 -21.03 1.32 -9.52
N ARG A 522 -19.83 1.86 -9.79
CA ARG A 522 -19.41 2.39 -11.10
C ARG A 522 -20.35 3.47 -11.63
N LYS A 523 -21.02 4.25 -10.76
CA LYS A 523 -21.99 5.30 -11.16
C LYS A 523 -21.35 6.69 -11.29
N THR A 524 -20.05 6.81 -11.05
CA THR A 524 -19.34 8.08 -11.02
C THR A 524 -18.50 8.29 -12.28
N THR A 525 -18.16 9.55 -12.53
CA THR A 525 -17.19 9.97 -13.56
C THR A 525 -16.29 11.04 -12.96
N GLY A 526 -15.08 11.22 -13.48
CA GLY A 526 -14.14 12.22 -12.96
C GLY A 526 -13.77 11.98 -11.50
N LYS A 527 -13.37 13.06 -10.80
CA LYS A 527 -12.89 13.02 -9.43
C LYS A 527 -13.99 13.37 -8.43
N LEU A 528 -14.06 12.59 -7.36
CA LEU A 528 -14.84 12.92 -6.18
C LEU A 528 -13.93 13.52 -5.12
N VAL A 529 -14.43 14.51 -4.38
CA VAL A 529 -13.69 15.22 -3.33
C VAL A 529 -14.53 15.27 -2.06
N LEU A 530 -13.89 15.10 -0.91
CA LEU A 530 -14.48 15.39 0.39
C LEU A 530 -14.17 16.83 0.79
N GLN A 531 -15.20 17.56 1.23
CA GLN A 531 -15.06 18.80 1.97
C GLN A 531 -15.03 18.48 3.47
N ILE A 532 -13.96 18.94 4.12
CA ILE A 532 -13.69 18.67 5.54
C ILE A 532 -14.28 19.79 6.40
N PRO A 533 -15.05 19.48 7.46
CA PRO A 533 -15.61 20.50 8.34
C PRO A 533 -14.50 21.31 9.02
N GLN A 534 -14.62 22.64 9.00
CA GLN A 534 -13.60 23.58 9.49
C GLN A 534 -13.79 23.96 10.95
#